data_AF-A0A935X8M6-F1
#
_entry.id   AF-A0A935X8M6-F1
#
_cell.length_a   1.000
_cell.length_b   1.000
_cell.length_c   1.000
_cell.angle_alpha   90.00
_cell.angle_beta   90.00
_cell.angle_gamma   90.00
#
_symmetry.space_group_name_H-M   'P 1'
#
loop_
_entity.id
_entity.type
_entity.pdbx_description
1 polymer ?
#
loop_
_entity_poly.entity_id
_entity_poly.type
_entity_poly.pdbx_seq_one_letter_code
_entity_poly.pdbx_strand_id
1 'polypeptide(L)'
;MFSRSIMHKAVLAALIAAGASGAAHAQKQEEEPSLDRLLGLVGAALPPVIGNSNSGLVEALLSADLGTPLSKSFNFNTARGGTFGARITPAFGPDCQRTGTPTGDPDQGECTATTGQEGGGEAFKSLSFSKNLGVGNIRYLSRPRVVDLKPGDLKPVKMSNPDAYGKAVEFLGKYLGLPTNEIPTPPNGELVPVKDLTIGFDKGAGQAPVVVQKVVYLRRGLKLKSPFVDPQTKRELTYVPAPGLARVAMDADGQVTQAVISNWQELRRSDQVDPRNAKTRDQLVQEIARNLLAEGGGNVASLKILIGMSSEFRGTYGLLLPAVQVYVSPGGRDTEPPGATTAGYVREFALVDAADRTNPR
;
A
#
# COMPACT_ATOMS: atom_id res chain seq x y z
N MET A 1 -34.16 -31.85 -45.58
CA MET A 1 -34.77 -33.18 -45.81
C MET A 1 -33.81 -34.20 -45.22
N PHE A 2 -34.03 -35.00 -44.18
CA PHE A 2 -35.12 -35.39 -43.24
C PHE A 2 -34.35 -35.76 -41.94
N SER A 3 -34.60 -35.24 -40.74
CA SER A 3 -35.70 -35.45 -39.78
C SER A 3 -35.98 -36.91 -39.33
N ARG A 4 -36.01 -37.05 -37.99
CA ARG A 4 -36.69 -38.04 -37.10
C ARG A 4 -35.87 -39.26 -36.64
N SER A 5 -35.56 -39.37 -35.34
CA SER A 5 -36.42 -39.71 -34.17
C SER A 5 -36.27 -41.21 -33.89
N ILE A 6 -36.11 -41.70 -32.65
CA ILE A 6 -37.20 -42.06 -31.75
C ILE A 6 -36.59 -42.54 -30.41
N MET A 7 -37.07 -41.97 -29.29
CA MET A 7 -37.00 -42.50 -27.92
C MET A 7 -37.68 -43.87 -27.79
N HIS A 8 -37.44 -44.63 -26.73
CA HIS A 8 -38.43 -45.20 -25.76
C HIS A 8 -37.73 -46.25 -24.87
N LYS A 9 -37.66 -46.05 -23.54
CA LYS A 9 -38.46 -46.70 -22.45
C LYS A 9 -38.19 -48.23 -22.33
N ALA A 10 -38.08 -48.91 -21.18
CA ALA A 10 -38.49 -48.75 -19.78
C ALA A 10 -37.70 -49.77 -18.91
N VAL A 11 -37.25 -49.44 -17.68
CA VAL A 11 -37.82 -49.74 -16.33
C VAL A 11 -37.97 -51.23 -15.94
N LEU A 12 -37.24 -51.64 -14.89
CA LEU A 12 -37.64 -52.45 -13.70
C LEU A 12 -36.37 -52.63 -12.83
N ALA A 13 -36.15 -52.07 -11.63
CA ALA A 13 -36.86 -52.12 -10.33
C ALA A 13 -36.72 -53.45 -9.55
N ALA A 14 -35.85 -53.47 -8.53
CA ALA A 14 -35.99 -54.09 -7.19
C ALA A 14 -34.62 -54.18 -6.46
N LEU A 15 -34.50 -54.28 -5.13
CA LEU A 15 -35.06 -53.58 -3.97
C LEU A 15 -34.18 -54.03 -2.76
N ILE A 16 -33.64 -53.08 -1.98
CA ILE A 16 -33.35 -53.13 -0.51
C ILE A 16 -32.46 -54.24 0.08
N ALA A 17 -31.36 -53.82 0.72
CA ALA A 17 -30.98 -54.31 2.06
C ALA A 17 -30.27 -53.21 2.87
N ALA A 18 -30.62 -53.18 4.15
CA ALA A 18 -30.36 -52.16 5.16
C ALA A 18 -28.88 -51.83 5.45
N GLY A 19 -28.67 -50.59 5.88
CA GLY A 19 -27.43 -50.15 6.52
C GLY A 19 -27.61 -48.76 7.13
N ALA A 20 -28.32 -48.68 8.25
CA ALA A 20 -28.35 -47.47 9.05
C ALA A 20 -26.96 -47.23 9.65
N SER A 21 -26.33 -46.13 9.26
CA SER A 21 -25.28 -45.46 10.03
C SER A 21 -25.39 -43.99 9.69
N GLY A 22 -26.12 -43.27 10.54
CA GLY A 22 -26.17 -41.82 10.47
C GLY A 22 -24.77 -41.25 10.62
N ALA A 23 -24.23 -40.73 9.54
CA ALA A 23 -23.33 -39.60 9.60
C ALA A 23 -24.09 -38.45 8.94
N ALA A 24 -24.88 -37.75 9.75
CA ALA A 24 -25.26 -36.39 9.42
C ALA A 24 -23.97 -35.65 9.11
N HIS A 25 -23.69 -35.42 7.82
CA HIS A 25 -22.85 -34.32 7.42
C HIS A 25 -23.61 -33.08 7.85
N ALA A 26 -23.38 -32.67 9.10
CA ALA A 26 -23.58 -31.31 9.51
C ALA A 26 -22.75 -30.49 8.52
N GLN A 27 -23.39 -29.98 7.47
CA GLN A 27 -22.94 -28.77 6.82
C GLN A 27 -22.78 -27.80 7.97
N LYS A 28 -21.53 -27.53 8.36
CA LYS A 28 -21.19 -26.44 9.25
C LYS A 28 -21.68 -25.21 8.52
N GLN A 29 -22.91 -24.81 8.83
CA GLN A 29 -23.52 -23.61 8.33
C GLN A 29 -22.55 -22.51 8.76
N GLU A 30 -21.78 -21.99 7.81
CA GLU A 30 -20.90 -20.84 8.05
C GLU A 30 -21.82 -19.74 8.55
N GLU A 31 -21.79 -19.53 9.86
CA GLU A 31 -22.53 -18.47 10.52
C GLU A 31 -22.01 -17.16 9.92
N GLU A 32 -22.84 -16.50 9.10
CA GLU A 32 -22.58 -15.11 8.69
C GLU A 32 -22.19 -14.35 9.96
N PRO A 33 -21.05 -13.64 10.00
CA PRO A 33 -20.61 -13.03 11.24
C PRO A 33 -21.66 -12.03 11.69
N SER A 34 -22.22 -12.29 12.86
CA SER A 34 -23.18 -11.41 13.50
C SER A 34 -22.54 -10.05 13.75
N LEU A 35 -23.35 -8.99 13.70
CA LEU A 35 -22.92 -7.64 14.05
C LEU A 35 -22.26 -7.62 15.43
N ASP A 36 -22.79 -8.37 16.40
CA ASP A 36 -22.24 -8.46 17.77
C ASP A 36 -20.82 -9.04 17.79
N ARG A 37 -20.53 -10.05 16.96
CA ARG A 37 -19.18 -10.59 16.81
C ARG A 37 -18.23 -9.54 16.22
N LEU A 38 -18.65 -8.82 15.20
CA LEU A 38 -17.84 -7.76 14.58
C LEU A 38 -17.60 -6.59 15.56
N LEU A 39 -18.63 -6.17 16.31
CA LEU A 39 -18.50 -5.17 17.36
C LEU A 39 -17.46 -5.58 18.41
N GLY A 40 -17.49 -6.84 18.86
CA GLY A 40 -16.50 -7.38 19.79
C GLY A 40 -15.07 -7.39 19.22
N LEU A 41 -14.91 -7.85 17.97
CA LEU A 41 -13.62 -7.88 17.28
C LEU A 41 -13.02 -6.49 17.08
N VAL A 42 -13.83 -5.55 16.60
CA VAL A 42 -13.41 -4.15 16.40
C VAL A 42 -13.10 -3.49 17.75
N GLY A 43 -13.98 -3.70 18.74
CA GLY A 43 -13.78 -3.17 20.10
C GLY A 43 -12.49 -3.68 20.75
N ALA A 44 -12.09 -4.91 20.49
CA ALA A 44 -10.82 -5.47 20.97
C ALA A 44 -9.60 -4.95 20.17
N ALA A 45 -9.75 -4.73 18.86
CA ALA A 45 -8.65 -4.29 17.99
C ALA A 45 -8.38 -2.77 18.06
N LEU A 46 -9.36 -1.97 18.51
CA LEU A 46 -9.24 -0.52 18.54
C LEU A 46 -8.29 -0.06 19.66
N PRO A 47 -7.27 0.77 19.36
CA PRO A 47 -6.26 1.18 20.34
C PRO A 47 -6.85 1.74 21.65
N PRO A 48 -6.26 1.44 22.81
CA PRO A 48 -6.77 1.87 24.12
C PRO A 48 -6.78 3.40 24.33
N VAL A 49 -5.91 4.12 23.62
CA VAL A 49 -5.87 5.59 23.66
C VAL A 49 -7.12 6.23 23.03
N ILE A 50 -7.90 5.48 22.24
CA ILE A 50 -9.19 5.92 21.71
C ILE A 50 -10.27 5.67 22.76
N GLY A 51 -10.74 6.75 23.39
CA GLY A 51 -11.72 6.72 24.47
C GLY A 51 -13.04 7.39 24.12
N ASN A 52 -13.79 7.79 25.15
CA ASN A 52 -15.08 8.48 25.00
C ASN A 52 -14.93 9.97 24.63
N SER A 53 -13.75 10.54 24.81
CA SER A 53 -13.39 11.87 24.32
C SER A 53 -12.05 11.77 23.61
N ASN A 54 -12.02 12.14 22.32
CA ASN A 54 -10.85 12.01 21.46
C ASN A 54 -10.38 13.38 20.92
N SER A 55 -10.83 14.50 21.49
CA SER A 55 -10.44 15.84 21.05
C SER A 55 -8.94 16.08 21.12
N GLY A 56 -8.31 15.74 22.25
CA GLY A 56 -6.85 15.87 22.41
C GLY A 56 -6.07 14.96 21.46
N LEU A 57 -6.60 13.77 21.15
CA LEU A 57 -6.01 12.89 20.13
C LEU A 57 -6.05 13.55 18.75
N VAL A 58 -7.20 14.12 18.38
CA VAL A 58 -7.38 14.81 17.10
C VAL A 58 -6.50 16.06 17.00
N GLU A 59 -6.42 16.88 18.05
CA GLU A 59 -5.55 18.07 18.11
C GLU A 59 -4.08 17.73 17.85
N ALA A 60 -3.56 16.71 18.54
CA ALA A 60 -2.16 16.35 18.37
C ALA A 60 -1.90 15.65 17.02
N LEU A 61 -2.86 14.93 16.44
CA LEU A 61 -2.76 14.44 15.05
C LEU A 61 -2.70 15.59 14.03
N LEU A 62 -3.52 16.64 14.18
CA LEU A 62 -3.49 17.83 13.32
C LEU A 62 -2.19 18.65 13.49
N SER A 63 -1.51 18.51 14.61
CA SER A 63 -0.22 19.15 14.89
C SER A 63 0.95 18.54 14.11
N ALA A 64 0.77 17.38 13.47
CA ALA A 64 1.83 16.63 12.81
C ALA A 64 2.67 17.48 11.86
N ASP A 65 3.98 17.25 11.85
CA ASP A 65 4.92 17.94 10.98
C ASP A 65 4.77 17.50 9.53
N LEU A 66 4.79 18.47 8.61
CA LEU A 66 4.60 18.23 7.18
C LEU A 66 5.90 18.61 6.47
N GLY A 67 6.44 17.67 5.69
CA GLY A 67 7.64 17.88 4.91
C GLY A 67 7.45 18.90 3.78
N THR A 68 8.56 19.26 3.15
CA THR A 68 8.50 20.07 1.93
C THR A 68 7.81 19.25 0.83
N PRO A 69 6.75 19.75 0.18
CA PRO A 69 6.03 18.99 -0.81
C PRO A 69 6.87 18.77 -2.08
N LEU A 70 6.61 17.67 -2.79
CA LEU A 70 7.30 17.32 -4.05
C LEU A 70 7.16 18.40 -5.12
N SER A 71 6.06 19.16 -5.11
CA SER A 71 5.84 20.34 -5.94
C SER A 71 6.93 21.42 -5.80
N LYS A 72 7.65 21.43 -4.66
CA LYS A 72 8.73 22.38 -4.36
C LYS A 72 10.11 21.72 -4.29
N SER A 73 10.21 20.47 -3.83
CA SER A 73 11.48 19.79 -3.61
C SER A 73 11.97 18.97 -4.82
N PHE A 74 11.08 18.50 -5.69
CA PHE A 74 11.50 17.77 -6.88
C PHE A 74 12.14 18.71 -7.89
N ASN A 75 13.36 18.37 -8.31
CA ASN A 75 14.07 19.07 -9.36
C ASN A 75 14.50 18.08 -10.43
N PHE A 76 14.01 18.26 -11.66
CA PHE A 76 14.31 17.34 -12.76
C PHE A 76 15.80 17.24 -13.07
N ASN A 77 16.58 18.33 -12.96
CA ASN A 77 18.02 18.28 -13.25
C ASN A 77 18.77 17.43 -12.22
N THR A 78 18.38 17.53 -10.95
CA THR A 78 18.91 16.67 -9.87
C THR A 78 18.49 15.22 -10.08
N ALA A 79 17.21 14.98 -10.37
CA ALA A 79 16.68 13.65 -10.64
C ALA A 79 17.38 13.00 -11.85
N ARG A 80 17.58 13.78 -12.93
CA ARG A 80 18.31 13.35 -14.14
C ARG A 80 19.73 12.92 -13.81
N GLY A 81 20.43 13.71 -12.98
CA GLY A 81 21.78 13.38 -12.54
C GLY A 81 21.86 12.05 -11.79
N GLY A 82 20.89 11.77 -10.91
CA GLY A 82 20.83 10.52 -10.13
C GLY A 82 20.30 9.29 -10.87
N THR A 83 19.51 9.48 -11.93
CA THR A 83 18.85 8.38 -12.68
C THR A 83 19.59 8.04 -13.97
N PHE A 84 19.68 9.00 -14.89
CA PHE A 84 20.32 8.80 -16.19
C PHE A 84 21.84 8.97 -16.12
N GLY A 85 22.31 9.87 -15.25
CA GLY A 85 23.69 10.32 -15.15
C GLY A 85 23.82 11.78 -15.60
N ALA A 86 24.71 12.54 -14.97
CA ALA A 86 24.78 14.00 -15.09
C ALA A 86 25.00 14.53 -16.53
N ARG A 87 25.60 13.72 -17.41
CA ARG A 87 25.94 14.10 -18.79
C ARG A 87 24.96 13.55 -19.83
N ILE A 88 23.95 12.80 -19.42
CA ILE A 88 23.00 12.18 -20.32
C ILE A 88 21.78 13.08 -20.47
N THR A 89 21.40 13.36 -21.71
CA THR A 89 20.16 14.07 -22.04
C THR A 89 19.12 13.05 -22.46
N PRO A 90 18.10 12.78 -21.64
CA PRO A 90 17.05 11.83 -22.01
C PRO A 90 16.09 12.43 -23.05
N ALA A 91 15.41 11.56 -23.79
CA ALA A 91 14.31 11.94 -24.66
C ALA A 91 13.03 12.09 -23.84
N PHE A 92 12.28 13.16 -24.04
CA PHE A 92 10.99 13.37 -23.37
C PHE A 92 9.85 12.83 -24.22
N GLY A 93 8.85 12.24 -23.57
CA GLY A 93 7.59 11.87 -24.20
C GLY A 93 6.86 13.11 -24.74
N PRO A 94 6.07 12.97 -25.82
CA PRO A 94 5.41 14.09 -26.49
C PRO A 94 4.46 14.85 -25.54
N ASP A 95 3.83 14.12 -24.62
CA ASP A 95 2.88 14.71 -23.69
C ASP A 95 3.54 15.58 -22.63
N CYS A 96 4.85 15.51 -22.38
CA CYS A 96 5.51 16.29 -21.33
C CYS A 96 5.31 17.81 -21.43
N GLN A 97 5.08 18.33 -22.63
CA GLN A 97 4.87 19.77 -22.86
C GLN A 97 3.41 20.20 -22.66
N ARG A 98 2.46 19.26 -22.57
CA ARG A 98 1.05 19.56 -22.39
C ARG A 98 0.76 19.85 -20.91
N THR A 99 0.27 21.05 -20.63
CA THR A 99 -0.01 21.55 -19.27
C THR A 99 -1.49 21.56 -18.90
N GLY A 100 -2.39 21.45 -19.88
CA GLY A 100 -3.84 21.42 -19.66
C GLY A 100 -4.55 20.44 -20.59
N THR A 101 -5.76 20.03 -20.19
CA THR A 101 -6.67 19.23 -21.02
C THR A 101 -7.42 20.12 -22.02
N PRO A 102 -8.06 19.55 -23.06
CA PRO A 102 -8.95 20.31 -23.94
C PRO A 102 -10.11 21.02 -23.22
N THR A 103 -10.48 20.58 -22.01
CA THR A 103 -11.52 21.19 -21.17
C THR A 103 -11.02 22.34 -20.28
N GLY A 104 -9.73 22.66 -20.32
CA GLY A 104 -9.11 23.73 -19.51
C GLY A 104 -8.65 23.29 -18.13
N ASP A 105 -8.81 22.01 -17.78
CA ASP A 105 -8.36 21.47 -16.49
C ASP A 105 -6.85 21.22 -16.48
N PRO A 106 -6.17 21.28 -15.33
CA PRO A 106 -4.77 20.92 -15.22
C PRO A 106 -4.53 19.46 -15.63
N ASP A 107 -3.54 19.23 -16.49
CA ASP A 107 -3.21 17.88 -16.96
C ASP A 107 -2.60 17.04 -15.82
N GLN A 108 -3.35 16.05 -15.35
CA GLN A 108 -2.92 15.11 -14.30
C GLN A 108 -2.06 13.95 -14.85
N GLY A 109 -1.73 13.96 -16.14
CA GLY A 109 -0.88 12.96 -16.77
C GLY A 109 0.55 12.94 -16.22
N GLU A 110 1.32 11.96 -16.69
CA GLU A 110 2.74 11.83 -16.36
C GLU A 110 3.60 12.43 -17.47
N CYS A 111 4.70 13.08 -17.08
CA CYS A 111 5.80 13.33 -17.99
C CYS A 111 6.82 12.20 -17.84
N THR A 112 7.20 11.58 -18.95
CA THR A 112 8.20 10.49 -18.98
C THR A 112 9.42 10.91 -19.79
N ALA A 113 10.60 10.73 -19.22
CA ALA A 113 11.88 10.87 -19.89
C ALA A 113 12.55 9.51 -19.99
N THR A 114 13.17 9.18 -21.13
CA THR A 114 13.79 7.88 -21.38
C THR A 114 15.16 7.96 -22.03
N THR A 115 15.92 6.87 -21.89
CA THR A 115 17.13 6.59 -22.68
C THR A 115 17.09 5.13 -23.11
N GLY A 116 17.40 4.85 -24.38
CA GLY A 116 17.28 3.50 -24.95
C GLY A 116 15.84 3.19 -25.38
N GLN A 117 15.58 1.91 -25.68
CA GLN A 117 14.29 1.42 -26.16
C GLN A 117 13.71 0.40 -25.17
N GLU A 118 12.45 0.59 -24.77
CA GLU A 118 11.79 -0.26 -23.76
C GLU A 118 11.72 -1.73 -24.20
N GLY A 119 11.33 -1.98 -25.45
CA GLY A 119 11.22 -3.33 -26.03
C GLY A 119 12.52 -3.89 -26.64
N GLY A 120 13.64 -3.16 -26.58
CA GLY A 120 14.91 -3.60 -27.19
C GLY A 120 15.73 -4.52 -26.29
N GLY A 121 16.84 -5.07 -26.79
CA GLY A 121 17.83 -5.79 -25.96
C GLY A 121 18.83 -4.88 -25.24
N GLU A 122 18.88 -3.60 -25.59
CA GLU A 122 19.86 -2.63 -25.08
C GLU A 122 19.46 -2.05 -23.71
N ALA A 123 20.42 -1.40 -23.03
CA ALA A 123 20.14 -0.75 -21.75
C ALA A 123 19.02 0.29 -21.90
N PHE A 124 18.10 0.30 -20.93
CA PHE A 124 16.94 1.18 -20.92
C PHE A 124 16.79 1.85 -19.57
N LYS A 125 16.51 3.14 -19.56
CA LYS A 125 16.12 3.87 -18.35
C LYS A 125 14.88 4.71 -18.64
N SER A 126 14.02 4.82 -17.65
CA SER A 126 12.83 5.66 -17.69
C SER A 126 12.64 6.37 -16.35
N LEU A 127 12.29 7.65 -16.40
CA LEU A 127 11.85 8.45 -15.26
C LEU A 127 10.51 9.10 -15.64
N SER A 128 9.45 8.63 -15.02
CA SER A 128 8.09 9.18 -15.11
C SER A 128 7.75 9.94 -13.84
N PHE A 129 7.10 11.09 -13.94
CA PHE A 129 6.62 11.85 -12.80
C PHE A 129 5.31 12.54 -13.14
N SER A 130 4.43 12.74 -12.16
CA SER A 130 3.21 13.50 -12.35
C SER A 130 3.54 14.92 -12.81
N LYS A 131 2.89 15.39 -13.87
CA LYS A 131 3.00 16.79 -14.31
C LYS A 131 2.57 17.75 -13.21
N ASN A 132 1.55 17.34 -12.46
CA ASN A 132 1.19 17.92 -11.18
C ASN A 132 1.85 17.14 -10.04
N LEU A 133 3.02 17.59 -9.60
CA LEU A 133 3.77 16.97 -8.51
C LEU A 133 3.06 17.02 -7.15
N GLY A 134 1.98 17.79 -7.04
CA GLY A 134 1.10 17.74 -5.88
C GLY A 134 0.40 16.40 -5.68
N VAL A 135 0.25 15.58 -6.73
CA VAL A 135 -0.24 14.18 -6.66
C VAL A 135 0.83 13.25 -6.06
N GLY A 136 2.10 13.57 -6.29
CA GLY A 136 3.23 12.87 -5.69
C GLY A 136 3.48 11.45 -6.23
N ASN A 137 3.31 11.22 -7.54
CA ASN A 137 3.75 9.98 -8.18
C ASN A 137 5.05 10.21 -8.97
N ILE A 138 6.05 9.35 -8.72
CA ILE A 138 7.32 9.34 -9.45
C ILE A 138 7.75 7.88 -9.64
N ARG A 139 8.16 7.51 -10.85
CA ARG A 139 8.62 6.16 -11.19
C ARG A 139 9.94 6.23 -11.93
N TYR A 140 10.93 5.54 -11.41
CA TYR A 140 12.19 5.29 -12.07
C TYR A 140 12.34 3.79 -12.33
N LEU A 141 12.80 3.46 -13.53
CA LEU A 141 13.17 2.12 -13.94
C LEU A 141 14.51 2.17 -14.67
N SER A 142 15.40 1.26 -14.33
CA SER A 142 16.64 1.00 -15.05
C SER A 142 16.78 -0.48 -15.30
N ARG A 143 16.85 -0.82 -16.58
CA ARG A 143 17.08 -2.17 -17.07
C ARG A 143 18.47 -2.20 -17.74
N PRO A 144 19.37 -3.08 -17.30
CA PRO A 144 20.64 -3.26 -17.99
C PRO A 144 20.41 -3.86 -19.38
N ARG A 145 21.46 -3.87 -20.20
CA ARG A 145 21.46 -4.61 -21.47
C ARG A 145 21.17 -6.09 -21.19
N VAL A 146 20.31 -6.69 -22.01
CA VAL A 146 20.04 -8.13 -21.94
C VAL A 146 21.31 -8.87 -22.35
N VAL A 147 21.75 -9.77 -21.48
CA VAL A 147 22.86 -10.69 -21.73
C VAL A 147 22.38 -12.09 -21.42
N ASP A 148 22.87 -13.08 -22.16
CA ASP A 148 22.57 -14.48 -21.90
C ASP A 148 23.21 -14.88 -20.56
N LEU A 149 22.39 -14.98 -19.52
CA LEU A 149 22.83 -15.39 -18.18
C LEU A 149 22.54 -16.88 -17.99
N LYS A 150 23.56 -17.63 -17.59
CA LYS A 150 23.40 -18.97 -17.04
C LYS A 150 23.12 -18.87 -15.52
N PRO A 151 22.50 -19.88 -14.90
CA PRO A 151 22.27 -19.90 -13.45
C PRO A 151 23.50 -19.55 -12.58
N GLY A 152 24.70 -19.98 -12.99
CA GLY A 152 25.96 -19.67 -12.30
C GLY A 152 26.45 -18.22 -12.45
N ASP A 153 25.87 -17.45 -13.36
CA ASP A 153 26.24 -16.04 -13.59
C ASP A 153 25.46 -15.08 -12.67
N LEU A 154 24.48 -15.60 -11.91
CA LEU A 154 23.71 -14.81 -10.95
C LEU A 154 24.60 -14.36 -9.80
N LYS A 155 24.78 -13.05 -9.68
CA LYS A 155 25.53 -12.43 -8.59
C LYS A 155 24.61 -12.25 -7.37
N PRO A 156 24.97 -12.78 -6.19
CA PRO A 156 24.22 -12.52 -4.98
C PRO A 156 24.40 -11.06 -4.53
N VAL A 157 23.34 -10.46 -4.00
CA VAL A 157 23.43 -9.16 -3.33
C VAL A 157 24.24 -9.29 -2.05
N LYS A 158 25.35 -8.54 -1.95
CA LYS A 158 26.22 -8.53 -0.76
C LYS A 158 25.87 -7.44 0.25
N MET A 159 25.00 -6.51 -0.13
CA MET A 159 24.60 -5.37 0.70
C MET A 159 23.73 -5.81 1.87
N SER A 160 23.99 -5.26 3.06
CA SER A 160 23.18 -5.51 4.25
C SER A 160 21.81 -4.80 4.17
N ASN A 161 20.83 -5.25 4.97
CA ASN A 161 19.52 -4.59 5.00
C ASN A 161 19.60 -3.12 5.47
N PRO A 162 20.39 -2.77 6.51
CA PRO A 162 20.59 -1.36 6.89
C PRO A 162 21.21 -0.50 5.78
N ASP A 163 22.21 -1.02 5.05
CA ASP A 163 22.84 -0.30 3.95
C ASP A 163 21.84 -0.06 2.81
N ALA A 164 21.04 -1.07 2.48
CA ALA A 164 19.98 -0.96 1.48
C ALA A 164 18.94 0.11 1.87
N TYR A 165 18.51 0.12 3.13
CA TYR A 165 17.61 1.14 3.65
C TYR A 165 18.21 2.55 3.55
N GLY A 166 19.46 2.73 4.03
CA GLY A 166 20.15 4.02 3.96
C GLY A 166 20.31 4.54 2.53
N LYS A 167 20.67 3.65 1.60
CA LYS A 167 20.80 3.97 0.18
C LYS A 167 19.47 4.34 -0.47
N ALA A 168 18.38 3.65 -0.10
CA ALA A 168 17.05 3.97 -0.59
C ALA A 168 16.58 5.36 -0.10
N VAL A 169 16.77 5.66 1.18
CA VAL A 169 16.42 6.97 1.76
C VAL A 169 17.25 8.09 1.12
N GLU A 170 18.57 7.89 0.95
CA GLU A 170 19.42 8.86 0.26
C GLU A 170 18.94 9.07 -1.18
N PHE A 171 18.69 8.01 -1.93
CA PHE A 171 18.28 8.11 -3.33
C PHE A 171 16.95 8.89 -3.48
N LEU A 172 15.95 8.54 -2.67
CA LEU A 172 14.64 9.20 -2.70
C LEU A 172 14.73 10.67 -2.29
N GLY A 173 15.45 10.97 -1.20
CA GLY A 173 15.56 12.35 -0.71
C GLY A 173 16.40 13.24 -1.62
N LYS A 174 17.60 12.77 -2.00
CA LYS A 174 18.58 13.56 -2.77
C LYS A 174 18.19 13.72 -4.22
N TYR A 175 17.74 12.66 -4.88
CA TYR A 175 17.49 12.69 -6.33
C TYR A 175 16.02 12.87 -6.67
N LEU A 176 15.09 12.33 -5.90
CA LEU A 176 13.65 12.45 -6.17
C LEU A 176 12.96 13.52 -5.31
N GLY A 177 13.68 14.20 -4.43
CA GLY A 177 13.16 15.31 -3.61
C GLY A 177 12.20 14.86 -2.51
N LEU A 178 12.13 13.57 -2.18
CA LEU A 178 11.19 13.06 -1.17
C LEU A 178 11.54 13.64 0.23
N PRO A 179 10.56 14.17 0.99
CA PRO A 179 10.82 14.70 2.32
C PRO A 179 11.19 13.58 3.30
N THR A 180 12.47 13.50 3.67
CA THR A 180 12.98 12.42 4.53
C THR A 180 12.49 12.51 5.98
N ASN A 181 12.04 13.69 6.43
CA ASN A 181 11.40 13.85 7.75
C ASN A 181 10.03 13.14 7.85
N GLU A 182 9.44 12.75 6.72
CA GLU A 182 8.20 11.97 6.65
C GLU A 182 8.46 10.46 6.48
N ILE A 183 9.71 10.02 6.62
CA ILE A 183 10.12 8.62 6.58
C ILE A 183 10.52 8.22 8.01
N PRO A 184 9.69 7.46 8.72
CA PRO A 184 10.03 7.01 10.06
C PRO A 184 11.34 6.23 10.05
N THR A 185 12.25 6.60 10.94
CA THR A 185 13.45 5.81 11.22
C THR A 185 13.06 4.67 12.16
N PRO A 186 13.33 3.40 11.80
CA PRO A 186 13.10 2.29 12.71
C PRO A 186 13.85 2.50 14.02
N PRO A 187 13.24 2.20 15.18
CA PRO A 187 13.93 2.19 16.47
C PRO A 187 15.17 1.28 16.44
N ASN A 188 16.17 1.59 17.27
CA ASN A 188 17.39 0.79 17.37
C ASN A 188 17.06 -0.69 17.62
N GLY A 189 17.52 -1.58 16.73
CA GLY A 189 17.31 -3.03 16.82
C GLY A 189 16.05 -3.55 16.13
N GLU A 190 15.16 -2.69 15.63
CA GLU A 190 14.02 -3.13 14.82
C GLU A 190 14.43 -3.43 13.36
N LEU A 191 13.74 -4.40 12.75
CA LEU A 191 13.98 -4.78 11.36
C LEU A 191 13.58 -3.64 10.42
N VAL A 192 14.54 -3.18 9.62
CA VAL A 192 14.26 -2.28 8.49
C VAL A 192 13.32 -2.96 7.48
N PRO A 193 12.45 -2.20 6.79
CA PRO A 193 11.44 -2.77 5.88
C PRO A 193 12.05 -3.15 4.52
N VAL A 194 12.99 -4.09 4.55
CA VAL A 194 13.72 -4.61 3.39
C VAL A 194 13.31 -6.05 3.15
N LYS A 195 13.01 -6.37 1.89
CA LYS A 195 12.72 -7.73 1.43
C LYS A 195 13.72 -8.15 0.38
N ASP A 196 13.98 -9.45 0.33
CA ASP A 196 14.90 -10.07 -0.62
C ASP A 196 14.10 -10.66 -1.78
N LEU A 197 14.50 -10.34 -3.01
CA LEU A 197 14.07 -11.08 -4.18
C LEU A 197 15.06 -12.22 -4.40
N THR A 198 14.59 -13.44 -4.21
CA THR A 198 15.40 -14.65 -4.33
C THR A 198 14.98 -15.44 -5.55
N ILE A 199 15.94 -15.82 -6.38
CA ILE A 199 15.74 -16.79 -7.46
C ILE A 199 16.05 -18.18 -6.88
N GLY A 200 15.02 -19.03 -6.86
CA GLY A 200 15.16 -20.45 -6.53
C GLY A 200 15.47 -21.27 -7.78
N PHE A 201 16.02 -22.46 -7.58
CA PHE A 201 16.27 -23.45 -8.63
C PHE A 201 15.45 -24.71 -8.39
N ASP A 202 15.22 -25.49 -9.45
CA ASP A 202 14.45 -26.73 -9.36
C ASP A 202 15.07 -27.73 -8.38
N LYS A 203 14.20 -28.51 -7.74
CA LYS A 203 14.62 -29.58 -6.83
C LYS A 203 15.46 -30.60 -7.60
N GLY A 204 16.74 -30.73 -7.22
CA GLY A 204 17.71 -31.62 -7.87
C GLY A 204 18.80 -30.90 -8.67
N ALA A 205 18.70 -29.58 -8.87
CA ALA A 205 19.72 -28.79 -9.56
C ALA A 205 21.04 -28.62 -8.76
N GLY A 206 21.07 -29.00 -7.47
CA GLY A 206 22.26 -28.90 -6.61
C GLY A 206 22.71 -27.46 -6.33
N GLN A 207 21.89 -26.46 -6.65
CA GLN A 207 22.20 -25.03 -6.52
C GLN A 207 21.38 -24.39 -5.39
N ALA A 208 22.04 -23.61 -4.54
CA ALA A 208 21.39 -22.83 -3.49
C ALA A 208 20.65 -21.62 -4.09
N PRO A 209 19.49 -21.20 -3.56
CA PRO A 209 18.80 -19.98 -4.00
C PRO A 209 19.70 -18.75 -3.91
N VAL A 210 19.58 -17.84 -4.90
CA VAL A 210 20.40 -16.62 -4.99
C VAL A 210 19.54 -15.40 -4.77
N VAL A 211 19.91 -14.56 -3.79
CA VAL A 211 19.29 -13.24 -3.60
C VAL A 211 19.82 -12.29 -4.66
N VAL A 212 18.95 -11.84 -5.57
CA VAL A 212 19.35 -11.00 -6.72
C VAL A 212 18.99 -9.54 -6.56
N GLN A 213 18.04 -9.21 -5.68
CA GLN A 213 17.68 -7.82 -5.37
C GLN A 213 17.31 -7.62 -3.91
N LYS A 214 17.57 -6.41 -3.41
CA LYS A 214 17.01 -5.88 -2.16
C LYS A 214 15.90 -4.90 -2.50
N VAL A 215 14.74 -5.05 -1.89
CA VAL A 215 13.57 -4.18 -2.10
C VAL A 215 13.18 -3.52 -0.78
N VAL A 216 13.33 -2.20 -0.72
CA VAL A 216 12.96 -1.38 0.44
C VAL A 216 11.55 -0.84 0.26
N TYR A 217 10.70 -1.01 1.27
CA TYR A 217 9.34 -0.48 1.31
C TYR A 217 9.22 0.58 2.39
N LEU A 218 9.00 1.83 1.99
CA LEU A 218 8.84 2.95 2.90
C LEU A 218 7.38 3.38 2.88
N ARG A 219 6.79 3.46 4.07
CA ARG A 219 5.48 4.08 4.26
C ARG A 219 5.70 5.50 4.77
N ARG A 220 4.91 6.44 4.27
CA ARG A 220 4.89 7.79 4.82
C ARG A 220 4.42 7.75 6.26
N GLY A 221 5.16 8.41 7.14
CA GLY A 221 4.78 8.60 8.53
C GLY A 221 5.05 10.04 8.95
N LEU A 222 4.04 10.69 9.51
CA LEU A 222 4.16 12.08 9.95
C LEU A 222 4.56 12.11 11.41
N LYS A 223 5.56 12.92 11.74
CA LYS A 223 6.03 13.10 13.11
C LYS A 223 5.03 13.96 13.88
N LEU A 224 4.61 13.50 15.04
CA LEU A 224 3.77 14.30 15.94
C LEU A 224 4.61 15.32 16.70
N LYS A 225 4.11 16.56 16.83
CA LYS A 225 4.72 17.57 17.70
C LYS A 225 4.51 17.26 19.18
N SER A 226 3.35 16.66 19.47
CA SER A 226 2.96 16.19 20.79
C SER A 226 2.67 14.69 20.70
N PRO A 227 3.66 13.83 20.99
CA PRO A 227 3.50 12.38 20.95
C PRO A 227 2.48 11.89 21.99
N PHE A 228 1.81 10.78 21.70
CA PHE A 228 0.90 10.14 22.64
C PHE A 228 1.58 8.96 23.32
N VAL A 229 1.31 8.76 24.61
CA VAL A 229 1.74 7.56 25.31
C VAL A 229 0.58 6.59 25.34
N ASP A 230 0.79 5.40 24.78
CA ASP A 230 -0.17 4.30 24.92
C ASP A 230 -0.33 3.97 26.41
N PRO A 231 -1.54 4.11 26.98
CA PRO A 231 -1.74 3.91 28.41
C PRO A 231 -1.45 2.47 28.85
N GLN A 232 -1.58 1.48 27.96
CA GLN A 232 -1.32 0.06 28.24
C GLN A 232 0.16 -0.30 28.07
N THR A 233 0.73 0.01 26.90
CA THR A 233 2.11 -0.42 26.58
C THR A 233 3.18 0.55 27.08
N LYS A 234 2.78 1.75 27.52
CA LYS A 234 3.65 2.90 27.84
C LYS A 234 4.58 3.32 26.70
N ARG A 235 4.31 2.83 25.49
CA ARG A 235 5.07 3.21 24.29
C ARG A 235 4.60 4.56 23.79
N GLU A 236 5.56 5.38 23.42
CA GLU A 236 5.31 6.67 22.81
C GLU A 236 5.08 6.50 21.31
N LEU A 237 3.95 7.02 20.82
CA LEU A 237 3.64 7.11 19.41
C LEU A 237 4.17 8.45 18.88
N THR A 238 5.38 8.45 18.34
CA THR A 238 6.02 9.66 17.81
C THR A 238 5.72 9.89 16.32
N TYR A 239 5.38 8.83 15.58
CA TYR A 239 5.00 8.88 14.17
C TYR A 239 3.65 8.21 13.95
N VAL A 240 2.86 8.77 13.05
CA VAL A 240 1.59 8.20 12.61
C VAL A 240 1.61 7.88 11.11
N PRO A 241 1.08 6.73 10.67
CA PRO A 241 0.94 6.42 9.25
C PRO A 241 0.15 7.51 8.53
N ALA A 242 0.58 7.87 7.33
CA ALA A 242 -0.12 8.81 6.46
C ALA A 242 -0.12 8.32 5.00
N PRO A 243 -0.93 8.92 4.12
CA PRO A 243 -1.01 8.52 2.72
C PRO A 243 0.32 8.77 1.99
N GLY A 244 0.86 7.71 1.40
CA GLY A 244 2.10 7.74 0.64
C GLY A 244 2.93 6.47 0.83
N LEU A 245 3.44 5.95 -0.28
CA LEU A 245 4.33 4.79 -0.30
C LEU A 245 5.51 5.08 -1.22
N ALA A 246 6.70 4.63 -0.81
CA ALA A 246 7.85 4.53 -1.69
C ALA A 246 8.40 3.10 -1.69
N ARG A 247 8.86 2.63 -2.86
CA ARG A 247 9.52 1.34 -3.03
C ARG A 247 10.79 1.54 -3.84
N VAL A 248 11.90 1.00 -3.37
CA VAL A 248 13.20 1.07 -4.06
C VAL A 248 13.77 -0.33 -4.20
N ALA A 249 14.10 -0.74 -5.41
CA ALA A 249 14.80 -1.99 -5.68
C ALA A 249 16.26 -1.71 -6.07
N MET A 250 17.15 -2.52 -5.53
CA MET A 250 18.59 -2.47 -5.82
C MET A 250 19.08 -3.84 -6.26
N ASP A 251 19.97 -3.86 -7.24
CA ASP A 251 20.62 -5.07 -7.72
C ASP A 251 21.83 -5.50 -6.86
N ALA A 252 22.52 -6.53 -7.32
CA ALA A 252 23.69 -7.10 -6.65
C ALA A 252 24.88 -6.13 -6.54
N ASP A 253 25.02 -5.20 -7.49
CA ASP A 253 26.03 -4.15 -7.47
C ASP A 253 25.58 -2.93 -6.63
N GLY A 254 24.40 -3.04 -6.02
CA GLY A 254 23.76 -2.03 -5.21
C GLY A 254 23.22 -0.86 -6.02
N GLN A 255 23.14 -0.95 -7.35
CA GLN A 255 22.56 0.12 -8.17
C GLN A 255 21.04 0.12 -8.01
N VAL A 256 20.44 1.31 -7.96
CA VAL A 256 18.99 1.42 -7.94
C VAL A 256 18.46 1.06 -9.33
N THR A 257 17.70 -0.03 -9.42
CA THR A 257 17.08 -0.52 -10.65
C THR A 257 15.63 -0.09 -10.77
N GLN A 258 14.97 0.20 -9.65
CA GLN A 258 13.60 0.70 -9.64
C GLN A 258 13.40 1.61 -8.44
N ALA A 259 12.70 2.73 -8.64
CA ALA A 259 12.12 3.50 -7.55
C ALA A 259 10.67 3.88 -7.91
N VAL A 260 9.74 3.70 -7.00
CA VAL A 260 8.33 4.04 -7.20
C VAL A 260 7.88 4.80 -5.97
N ILE A 261 7.48 6.05 -6.14
CA ILE A 261 6.77 6.88 -5.17
C ILE A 261 5.32 6.93 -5.65
N SER A 262 4.39 6.61 -4.77
CA SER A 262 2.96 6.58 -5.06
C SER A 262 2.16 7.28 -3.99
N ASN A 263 1.23 8.12 -4.41
CA ASN A 263 0.31 8.88 -3.57
C ASN A 263 1.03 9.67 -2.47
N TRP A 264 2.27 10.11 -2.72
CA TRP A 264 3.00 10.99 -1.79
C TRP A 264 2.59 12.44 -2.00
N GLN A 265 1.28 12.64 -2.01
CA GLN A 265 0.69 13.92 -2.38
C GLN A 265 1.07 15.01 -1.38
N GLU A 266 1.06 16.25 -1.85
CA GLU A 266 1.17 17.42 -0.98
C GLU A 266 0.04 17.36 0.06
N LEU A 267 0.38 17.48 1.34
CA LEU A 267 -0.60 17.48 2.42
C LEU A 267 -0.75 18.91 2.94
N ARG A 268 -2.00 19.30 3.19
CA ARG A 268 -2.36 20.57 3.85
C ARG A 268 -3.24 20.29 5.04
N ARG A 269 -3.09 21.07 6.11
CA ARG A 269 -3.99 20.98 7.26
C ARG A 269 -5.38 21.47 6.85
N SER A 270 -6.41 20.75 7.25
CA SER A 270 -7.78 21.19 7.07
C SER A 270 -8.15 22.15 8.21
N ASP A 271 -8.69 23.32 7.87
CA ASP A 271 -9.33 24.25 8.78
C ASP A 271 -10.77 23.85 9.13
N GLN A 272 -11.32 22.87 8.41
CA GLN A 272 -12.68 22.36 8.58
C GLN A 272 -12.79 21.24 9.64
N VAL A 273 -11.66 20.79 10.19
CA VAL A 273 -11.64 19.74 11.22
C VAL A 273 -11.66 20.38 12.60
N ASP A 274 -12.80 20.29 13.28
CA ASP A 274 -12.94 20.71 14.68
C ASP A 274 -12.69 19.51 15.62
N PRO A 275 -11.65 19.52 16.46
CA PRO A 275 -11.38 18.45 17.42
C PRO A 275 -12.50 18.16 18.40
N ARG A 276 -13.38 19.13 18.67
CA ARG A 276 -14.54 18.94 19.55
C ARG A 276 -15.58 17.98 18.97
N ASN A 277 -15.55 17.78 17.65
CA ASN A 277 -16.42 16.84 16.94
C ASN A 277 -15.76 15.46 16.75
N ALA A 278 -14.74 15.14 17.55
CA ALA A 278 -14.11 13.83 17.50
C ALA A 278 -15.09 12.73 17.91
N LYS A 279 -15.16 11.66 17.11
CA LYS A 279 -15.99 10.49 17.38
C LYS A 279 -15.55 9.82 18.67
N THR A 280 -16.50 9.28 19.42
CA THR A 280 -16.24 8.42 20.58
C THR A 280 -15.78 7.03 20.13
N ARG A 281 -15.20 6.27 21.07
CA ARG A 281 -14.88 4.85 20.88
C ARG A 281 -16.07 4.06 20.33
N ASP A 282 -17.24 4.20 20.96
CA ASP A 282 -18.42 3.42 20.57
C ASP A 282 -18.92 3.79 19.17
N GLN A 283 -18.85 5.07 18.79
CA GLN A 283 -19.19 5.50 17.43
C GLN A 283 -18.28 4.85 16.39
N LEU A 284 -16.96 4.84 16.63
CA LEU A 284 -15.99 4.20 15.73
C LEU A 284 -16.20 2.68 15.65
N VAL A 285 -16.44 2.02 16.78
CA VAL A 285 -16.71 0.58 16.83
C VAL A 285 -17.96 0.23 16.00
N GLN A 286 -19.04 1.00 16.18
CA GLN A 286 -20.28 0.82 15.44
C GLN A 286 -20.09 1.05 13.93
N GLU A 287 -19.42 2.13 13.54
CA GLU A 287 -19.19 2.48 12.13
C GLU A 287 -18.36 1.43 11.42
N ILE A 288 -17.23 1.02 12.00
CA ILE A 288 -16.33 0.02 11.42
C ILE A 288 -17.06 -1.33 11.33
N ALA A 289 -17.72 -1.79 12.40
CA ALA A 289 -18.42 -3.08 12.40
C ALA A 289 -19.55 -3.12 11.36
N ARG A 290 -20.33 -2.04 11.22
CA ARG A 290 -21.39 -1.95 10.20
C ARG A 290 -20.83 -1.91 8.79
N ASN A 291 -19.72 -1.22 8.56
CA ASN A 291 -19.06 -1.22 7.26
C ASN A 291 -18.53 -2.63 6.91
N LEU A 292 -17.88 -3.32 7.85
CA LEU A 292 -17.41 -4.70 7.65
C LEU A 292 -18.57 -5.67 7.34
N LEU A 293 -19.72 -5.48 7.99
CA LEU A 293 -20.92 -6.27 7.72
C LEU A 293 -21.49 -5.99 6.32
N ALA A 294 -21.59 -4.71 5.93
CA ALA A 294 -22.10 -4.29 4.63
C ALA A 294 -21.20 -4.77 3.46
N GLU A 295 -19.90 -4.93 3.70
CA GLU A 295 -18.95 -5.45 2.71
C GLU A 295 -18.97 -6.99 2.60
N GLY A 296 -20.05 -7.62 3.05
CA GLY A 296 -20.28 -9.06 2.91
C GLY A 296 -19.71 -9.88 4.06
N GLY A 297 -19.34 -9.24 5.18
CA GLY A 297 -19.02 -9.90 6.45
C GLY A 297 -18.18 -11.16 6.26
N GLY A 298 -17.15 -11.15 5.42
CA GLY A 298 -16.35 -12.37 5.22
C GLY A 298 -15.80 -12.87 6.56
N ASN A 299 -15.50 -14.16 6.69
CA ASN A 299 -14.77 -14.68 7.86
C ASN A 299 -13.52 -13.81 8.11
N VAL A 300 -13.56 -12.89 9.08
CA VAL A 300 -12.41 -12.05 9.42
C VAL A 300 -11.48 -12.89 10.29
N ALA A 301 -10.35 -13.32 9.75
CA ALA A 301 -9.37 -14.08 10.52
C ALA A 301 -8.56 -13.17 11.45
N SER A 302 -8.23 -11.96 11.00
CA SER A 302 -7.59 -10.96 11.85
C SER A 302 -7.95 -9.54 11.46
N LEU A 303 -7.99 -8.69 12.48
CA LEU A 303 -8.25 -7.26 12.39
C LEU A 303 -7.13 -6.53 13.14
N LYS A 304 -6.54 -5.52 12.49
CA LYS A 304 -5.57 -4.62 13.13
C LYS A 304 -5.96 -3.19 12.85
N ILE A 305 -6.10 -2.37 13.89
CA ILE A 305 -6.45 -0.95 13.76
C ILE A 305 -5.28 -0.09 14.22
N LEU A 306 -4.88 0.86 13.38
CA LEU A 306 -3.83 1.82 13.67
C LEU A 306 -4.40 3.24 13.68
N ILE A 307 -3.96 4.08 14.61
CA ILE A 307 -4.18 5.52 14.54
C ILE A 307 -3.28 6.08 13.45
N GLY A 308 -3.84 6.87 12.55
CA GLY A 308 -3.14 7.42 11.41
C GLY A 308 -3.77 8.68 10.88
N MET A 309 -3.37 9.04 9.69
CA MET A 309 -3.95 10.12 8.91
C MET A 309 -4.50 9.54 7.61
N SER A 310 -5.62 10.11 7.17
CA SER A 310 -6.15 9.99 5.82
C SER A 310 -5.98 11.33 5.11
N SER A 311 -6.33 11.37 3.83
CA SER A 311 -6.33 12.61 3.07
C SER A 311 -7.48 12.67 2.07
N GLU A 312 -8.17 13.81 2.04
CA GLU A 312 -9.16 14.11 1.01
C GLU A 312 -8.48 14.84 -0.16
N PHE A 313 -8.46 14.22 -1.33
CA PHE A 313 -7.82 14.79 -2.51
C PHE A 313 -8.63 15.95 -3.10
N ARG A 314 -7.98 17.09 -3.33
CA ARG A 314 -8.53 18.32 -3.91
C ARG A 314 -7.94 18.64 -5.30
N GLY A 315 -7.57 17.60 -6.06
CA GLY A 315 -6.99 17.73 -7.40
C GLY A 315 -5.49 18.05 -7.42
N THR A 316 -5.00 18.86 -6.48
CA THR A 316 -3.57 19.26 -6.42
C THR A 316 -2.90 18.96 -5.09
N TYR A 317 -3.66 18.75 -4.03
CA TYR A 317 -3.16 18.41 -2.70
C TYR A 317 -4.22 17.58 -1.95
N GLY A 318 -3.81 16.93 -0.88
CA GLY A 318 -4.67 16.28 0.10
C GLY A 318 -4.92 17.17 1.30
N LEU A 319 -6.17 17.33 1.71
CA LEU A 319 -6.51 17.84 3.03
C LEU A 319 -6.33 16.72 4.05
N LEU A 320 -5.49 16.97 5.04
CA LEU A 320 -5.14 16.02 6.07
C LEU A 320 -6.29 15.81 7.05
N LEU A 321 -6.68 14.55 7.24
CA LEU A 321 -7.79 14.16 8.10
C LEU A 321 -7.33 13.13 9.13
N PRO A 322 -7.49 13.39 10.44
CA PRO A 322 -7.28 12.38 11.49
C PRO A 322 -8.16 11.16 11.25
N ALA A 323 -7.57 9.96 11.28
CA ALA A 323 -8.26 8.73 10.91
C ALA A 323 -7.74 7.50 11.68
N VAL A 324 -8.47 6.40 11.56
CA VAL A 324 -7.97 5.06 11.89
C VAL A 324 -7.85 4.23 10.61
N GLN A 325 -6.75 3.50 10.48
CA GLN A 325 -6.50 2.55 9.40
C GLN A 325 -6.83 1.15 9.89
N VAL A 326 -7.83 0.53 9.26
CA VAL A 326 -8.34 -0.80 9.60
C VAL A 326 -7.81 -1.80 8.57
N TYR A 327 -6.91 -2.68 9.02
CA TYR A 327 -6.33 -3.76 8.24
C TYR A 327 -7.12 -5.04 8.50
N VAL A 328 -7.70 -5.61 7.45
CA VAL A 328 -8.52 -6.81 7.52
C VAL A 328 -7.83 -7.92 6.75
N SER A 329 -7.56 -9.05 7.41
CA SER A 329 -7.15 -10.28 6.73
C SER A 329 -8.32 -11.26 6.68
N PRO A 330 -8.72 -11.72 5.49
CA PRO A 330 -9.76 -12.74 5.39
C PRO A 330 -9.25 -14.08 5.93
N GLY A 331 -10.16 -14.85 6.51
CA GLY A 331 -9.95 -16.25 6.83
C GLY A 331 -10.03 -17.08 5.57
N GLY A 332 -9.04 -17.93 5.37
CA GLY A 332 -9.03 -18.88 4.26
C GLY A 332 -10.19 -19.87 4.38
N ARG A 333 -10.63 -20.38 3.23
CA ARG A 333 -11.35 -21.65 3.18
C ARG A 333 -10.33 -22.76 3.36
N ASP A 334 -10.52 -23.65 4.32
CA ASP A 334 -9.65 -24.83 4.57
C ASP A 334 -9.56 -25.80 3.37
N THR A 335 -10.24 -25.52 2.25
CA THR A 335 -10.35 -26.38 1.07
C THR A 335 -9.67 -25.85 -0.20
N GLU A 336 -9.06 -24.67 -0.19
CA GLU A 336 -8.32 -24.18 -1.36
C GLU A 336 -6.83 -24.60 -1.31
N PRO A 337 -6.26 -25.10 -2.43
CA PRO A 337 -4.83 -25.35 -2.52
C PRO A 337 -4.04 -24.04 -2.27
N PRO A 338 -2.75 -24.11 -1.92
CA PRO A 338 -1.92 -22.93 -1.64
C PRO A 338 -1.70 -22.10 -2.92
N GLY A 339 -2.72 -21.32 -3.28
CA GLY A 339 -2.78 -20.30 -4.31
C GLY A 339 -3.37 -19.03 -3.71
N ALA A 340 -3.17 -17.90 -4.39
CA ALA A 340 -3.37 -16.54 -3.87
C ALA A 340 -4.62 -16.39 -2.98
N THR A 341 -4.38 -16.25 -1.68
CA THR A 341 -5.42 -15.84 -0.73
C THR A 341 -5.95 -14.47 -1.14
N THR A 342 -7.24 -14.21 -0.91
CA THR A 342 -7.82 -12.88 -1.05
C THR A 342 -6.96 -11.90 -0.25
N ALA A 343 -6.26 -11.00 -0.95
CA ALA A 343 -5.34 -10.08 -0.32
C ALA A 343 -6.09 -9.24 0.73
N GLY A 344 -5.58 -9.22 1.96
CA GLY A 344 -6.15 -8.36 3.00
C GLY A 344 -6.27 -6.92 2.53
N TYR A 345 -7.30 -6.21 2.98
CA TYR A 345 -7.58 -4.84 2.57
C TYR A 345 -7.39 -3.85 3.72
N VAL A 346 -7.20 -2.58 3.37
CA VAL A 346 -7.10 -1.47 4.31
C VAL A 346 -8.27 -0.52 4.06
N ARG A 347 -8.94 -0.10 5.13
CA ARG A 347 -9.96 0.95 5.13
C ARG A 347 -9.54 2.08 6.05
N GLU A 348 -9.98 3.29 5.72
CA GLU A 348 -9.71 4.48 6.53
C GLU A 348 -11.04 5.04 7.04
N PHE A 349 -11.13 5.24 8.35
CA PHE A 349 -12.31 5.82 8.99
C PHE A 349 -11.91 7.13 9.67
N ALA A 350 -12.59 8.22 9.33
CA ALA A 350 -12.29 9.53 9.90
C ALA A 350 -12.60 9.55 11.41
N LEU A 351 -11.69 10.09 12.20
CA LEU A 351 -11.86 10.30 13.65
C LEU A 351 -12.76 11.48 13.99
N VAL A 352 -13.06 12.33 13.02
CA VAL A 352 -13.88 13.53 13.18
C VAL A 352 -15.00 13.47 12.16
N ASP A 353 -16.23 13.71 12.61
CA ASP A 353 -17.34 13.92 11.70
C ASP A 353 -17.10 15.22 10.93
N ALA A 354 -17.11 15.13 9.61
CA ALA A 354 -16.99 16.35 8.81
C ALA A 354 -18.23 17.21 9.05
N ALA A 355 -18.04 18.44 9.53
CA ALA A 355 -19.09 19.45 9.48
C ALA A 355 -19.52 19.59 8.01
N ASP A 356 -20.79 19.29 7.72
CA ASP A 356 -21.45 19.30 6.40
C ASP A 356 -20.52 19.45 5.18
N ARG A 357 -20.20 18.32 4.53
CA ARG A 357 -19.42 18.25 3.28
C ARG A 357 -20.15 18.80 2.04
N THR A 358 -21.16 19.66 2.22
CA THR A 358 -22.15 20.03 1.19
C THR A 358 -22.03 21.46 0.68
N ASN A 359 -20.97 22.22 0.99
CA ASN A 359 -20.79 23.54 0.37
C ASN A 359 -19.36 23.80 -0.11
N PRO A 360 -19.06 23.59 -1.40
CA PRO A 360 -17.94 24.28 -2.03
C PRO A 360 -18.33 25.76 -2.13
N ARG A 361 -17.60 26.64 -1.45
CA ARG A 361 -17.58 28.06 -1.79
C ARG A 361 -16.41 28.34 -2.72
#